data_AF-A0A936ZBU0-F1
#
_entry.id   AF-A0A936ZBU0-F1
#
_cell.length_a   1.000
_cell.length_b   1.000
_cell.length_c   1.000
_cell.angle_alpha   90.00
_cell.angle_beta   90.00
_cell.angle_gamma   90.00
#
_symmetry.space_group_name_H-M   'P 1'
#
loop_
_entity.id
_entity.type
_entity.pdbx_description
1 polymer ?
#
loop_
_entity_poly.entity_id
_entity_poly.type
_entity_poly.pdbx_seq_one_letter_code
_entity_poly.pdbx_strand_id
1 'polypeptide(L)'
;MLNPEFLAKLAAMRAKTQIPPNVTPQIVDDIGLSEDHLGDRFPQELVARREWIAENCYGRVEIEPIRDTQMRLVGRQFKFEDVVDAVFFNLRWAGDIR
;
A
#
# COMPACT_ATOMS: atom_id res chain seq x y z
N MET A 1 18.73 -4.96 -0.03
CA MET A 1 19.03 -3.72 0.72
C MET A 1 18.92 -2.55 -0.23
N LEU A 2 18.09 -1.55 0.08
CA LEU A 2 17.97 -0.33 -0.74
C LEU A 2 19.18 0.59 -0.53
N ASN A 3 19.61 1.28 -1.59
CA ASN A 3 20.76 2.19 -1.59
C ASN A 3 20.54 3.37 -0.60
N PRO A 4 21.49 3.68 0.31
CA PRO A 4 21.39 4.81 1.24
C PRO A 4 21.14 6.17 0.58
N GLU A 5 21.68 6.44 -0.61
CA GLU A 5 21.43 7.68 -1.34
C GLU A 5 19.97 7.78 -1.82
N PHE A 6 19.37 6.65 -2.16
CA PHE A 6 17.97 6.58 -2.56
C PHE A 6 17.06 6.89 -1.36
N LEU A 7 17.37 6.34 -0.19
CA LEU A 7 16.67 6.66 1.06
C LEU A 7 16.80 8.14 1.44
N ALA A 8 17.98 8.74 1.27
CA ALA A 8 18.20 10.16 1.54
C ALA A 8 17.43 11.08 0.57
N LYS A 9 17.37 10.73 -0.73
CA LYS A 9 16.53 11.45 -1.70
C LYS A 9 15.05 11.37 -1.37
N LEU A 10 14.56 10.21 -0.93
CA LEU A 10 13.16 10.04 -0.53
C LEU A 10 12.83 10.81 0.76
N ALA A 11 13.72 10.82 1.75
CA ALA A 11 13.56 11.65 2.94
C ALA A 11 13.54 13.15 2.60
N ALA A 12 14.38 13.58 1.65
CA ALA A 12 14.39 14.97 1.16
C ALA A 12 13.15 15.32 0.34
N MET A 13 12.56 14.37 -0.39
CA MET A 13 11.24 14.53 -1.02
C MET A 13 10.15 14.69 0.06
N ARG A 14 10.13 13.80 1.06
CA ARG A 14 9.18 13.82 2.19
C ARG A 14 9.15 15.15 2.93
N ALA A 15 10.31 15.78 3.13
CA ALA A 15 10.42 17.09 3.78
C ALA A 15 9.91 18.27 2.90
N LYS A 16 9.70 18.06 1.59
CA LYS A 16 9.24 19.10 0.65
C LYS A 16 7.80 18.93 0.20
N THR A 17 7.23 17.74 0.27
CA THR A 17 5.84 17.46 -0.09
C THR A 17 4.94 17.50 1.15
N GLN A 18 4.69 18.69 1.68
CA GLN A 18 3.45 18.90 2.42
C GLN A 18 2.34 19.03 1.37
N ILE A 19 1.75 17.89 1.03
CA ILE A 19 0.74 17.78 -0.03
C ILE A 19 -0.53 18.49 0.47
N PRO A 20 -1.08 19.47 -0.26
CA PRO A 20 -2.34 20.10 0.13
C PRO A 20 -3.46 19.04 0.18
N PRO A 21 -4.49 19.20 1.03
CA PRO A 21 -5.52 18.17 1.30
C PRO A 21 -6.41 17.80 0.09
N ASN A 22 -6.06 18.23 -1.12
CA ASN A 22 -6.84 18.06 -2.35
C ASN A 22 -6.07 17.35 -3.47
N VAL A 23 -5.03 16.59 -3.12
CA VAL A 23 -4.31 15.75 -4.09
C VAL A 23 -4.94 14.37 -4.14
N THR A 24 -5.13 13.87 -5.37
CA THR A 24 -5.65 12.54 -5.64
C THR A 24 -4.85 11.50 -4.84
N PRO A 25 -5.51 10.65 -4.03
CA PRO A 25 -4.81 9.65 -3.25
C PRO A 25 -4.02 8.71 -4.15
N GLN A 26 -2.87 8.25 -3.67
CA GLN A 26 -1.99 7.34 -4.37
C GLN A 26 -2.50 5.92 -4.15
N ILE A 27 -2.93 5.29 -5.24
CA ILE A 27 -3.64 4.02 -5.21
C ILE A 27 -2.65 2.89 -5.47
N VAL A 28 -2.66 1.87 -4.61
CA VAL A 28 -1.93 0.61 -4.80
C VAL A 28 -2.92 -0.54 -4.70
N ASP A 29 -3.07 -1.27 -5.80
CA ASP A 29 -3.91 -2.46 -5.85
C ASP A 29 -3.09 -3.69 -5.45
N ASP A 30 -3.58 -4.43 -4.45
CA ASP A 30 -3.02 -5.71 -4.00
C ASP A 30 -3.99 -6.83 -4.41
N ILE A 31 -3.81 -7.27 -5.66
CA ILE A 31 -4.59 -8.35 -6.26
C ILE A 31 -4.17 -9.68 -5.63
N GLY A 32 -5.13 -10.50 -5.24
CA GLY A 32 -4.88 -11.73 -4.51
C GLY A 32 -4.97 -11.57 -2.99
N LEU A 33 -5.03 -10.34 -2.45
CA LEU A 33 -5.34 -10.12 -1.02
C LEU A 33 -6.84 -10.34 -0.74
N SER A 34 -7.30 -11.58 -0.84
CA SER A 34 -8.67 -12.01 -0.62
C SER A 34 -8.72 -13.36 0.07
N GLU A 35 -9.82 -13.63 0.76
CA GLU A 35 -10.07 -14.92 1.40
C GLU A 35 -10.13 -16.06 0.37
N ASP A 36 -10.78 -15.82 -0.78
CA ASP A 36 -10.87 -16.79 -1.88
C ASP A 36 -9.50 -17.21 -2.43
N HIS A 37 -8.52 -16.30 -2.43
CA HIS A 37 -7.17 -16.57 -2.95
C HIS A 37 -6.21 -17.13 -1.88
N LEU A 38 -6.27 -16.62 -0.65
CA LEU A 38 -5.29 -16.94 0.40
C LEU A 38 -5.79 -17.98 1.41
N GLY A 39 -7.09 -18.26 1.45
CA GLY A 39 -7.72 -19.13 2.45
C GLY A 39 -7.44 -18.66 3.87
N ASP A 40 -7.07 -19.60 4.75
CA ASP A 40 -6.78 -19.36 6.17
C ASP A 40 -5.65 -18.35 6.43
N ARG A 41 -4.81 -18.06 5.42
CA ARG A 41 -3.74 -17.06 5.54
C ARG A 41 -4.23 -15.62 5.40
N PHE A 42 -5.43 -15.41 4.85
CA PHE A 42 -5.94 -14.07 4.56
C PHE A 42 -5.93 -13.12 5.78
N PRO A 43 -6.42 -13.51 6.97
CA PRO A 43 -6.40 -12.62 8.14
C PRO A 43 -4.99 -12.19 8.53
N GLN A 44 -4.02 -13.12 8.47
CA GLN A 44 -2.62 -12.87 8.83
C GLN A 44 -1.97 -11.90 7.84
N GLU A 45 -2.17 -12.13 6.55
CA GLU A 45 -1.66 -11.29 5.48
C GLU A 45 -2.24 -9.87 5.50
N LEU A 46 -3.54 -9.74 5.81
CA LEU A 46 -4.20 -8.44 5.96
C LEU A 46 -3.69 -7.69 7.20
N VAL A 47 -3.49 -8.39 8.33
CA VAL A 47 -2.94 -7.81 9.55
C VAL A 47 -1.51 -7.32 9.31
N ALA A 48 -0.64 -8.14 8.70
CA ALA A 48 0.75 -7.78 8.42
C ALA A 48 0.89 -6.49 7.58
N ARG A 49 -0.01 -6.28 6.62
CA ARG A 49 -0.05 -5.03 5.83
C ARG A 49 -0.51 -3.84 6.66
N ARG A 50 -1.54 -4.01 7.48
CA ARG A 50 -2.06 -2.96 8.38
C ARG A 50 -1.04 -2.54 9.43
N GLU A 51 -0.35 -3.50 10.04
CA GLU A 51 0.70 -3.24 11.03
C GLU A 51 1.85 -2.46 10.42
N TRP A 52 2.35 -2.90 9.27
CA TRP A 52 3.41 -2.16 8.59
C TRP A 52 2.96 -0.76 8.16
N ILE A 53 1.72 -0.59 7.69
CA ILE A 53 1.18 0.75 7.39
C ILE A 53 1.22 1.62 8.65
N ALA A 54 0.78 1.10 9.80
CA ALA A 54 0.79 1.85 11.06
C ALA A 54 2.21 2.21 11.55
N GLU A 55 3.20 1.36 11.26
CA GLU A 55 4.59 1.57 11.65
C GLU A 55 5.37 2.49 10.71
N ASN A 56 5.03 2.52 9.42
CA ASN A 56 5.87 3.12 8.38
C ASN A 56 5.23 4.30 7.67
N CYS A 57 3.90 4.39 7.65
CA CYS A 57 3.16 5.46 6.98
C CYS A 57 2.81 6.56 7.97
N TYR A 58 2.90 7.80 7.52
CA TYR A 58 2.63 8.98 8.36
C TYR A 58 1.25 9.59 8.07
N GLY A 59 0.74 9.37 6.85
CA GLY A 59 -0.57 9.83 6.41
C GLY A 59 -1.69 8.83 6.66
N ARG A 60 -2.93 9.27 6.43
CA ARG A 60 -4.09 8.37 6.42
C ARG A 60 -3.96 7.38 5.27
N VAL A 61 -4.39 6.14 5.54
CA VAL A 61 -4.54 5.11 4.52
C VAL A 61 -5.95 4.56 4.58
N GLU A 62 -6.63 4.55 3.44
CA GLU A 62 -7.93 3.89 3.28
C GLU A 62 -7.75 2.55 2.58
N ILE A 63 -8.55 1.56 2.98
CA ILE A 63 -8.49 0.21 2.42
C ILE A 63 -9.88 -0.16 1.91
N GLU A 64 -9.98 -0.41 0.61
CA GLU A 64 -11.23 -0.76 -0.06
C GLU A 64 -11.17 -2.18 -0.68
N PRO A 65 -12.31 -2.90 -0.75
CA PRO A 65 -12.37 -4.16 -1.50
C PRO A 65 -12.24 -3.93 -3.01
N ILE A 66 -11.43 -4.74 -3.69
CA ILE A 66 -11.46 -4.86 -5.15
C ILE A 66 -12.37 -6.03 -5.51
N ARG A 67 -13.35 -5.79 -6.38
CA ARG A 67 -14.27 -6.81 -6.86
C ARG A 67 -14.17 -7.00 -8.36
N ASP A 68 -14.32 -8.23 -8.83
CA ASP A 68 -14.39 -8.52 -10.26
C ASP A 68 -15.80 -8.24 -10.84
N THR A 69 -15.99 -8.53 -12.13
CA THR A 69 -17.26 -8.35 -12.83
C THR A 69 -18.39 -9.24 -12.30
N GLN A 70 -18.07 -10.27 -11.53
CA GLN A 70 -19.01 -11.17 -10.87
C GLN A 70 -19.23 -10.78 -9.39
N MET A 71 -18.76 -9.60 -8.97
CA MET A 71 -18.83 -9.08 -7.60
C MET A 71 -18.04 -9.89 -6.56
N ARG A 72 -17.17 -10.81 -6.99
CA ARG A 72 -16.31 -11.59 -6.10
C ARG A 72 -15.16 -10.74 -5.58
N LEU A 73 -14.76 -10.93 -4.33
CA LEU A 73 -13.65 -10.18 -3.74
C LEU A 73 -12.33 -10.76 -4.26
N VAL A 74 -11.58 -9.98 -5.03
CA VAL A 74 -10.33 -10.43 -5.67
C VAL A 74 -9.07 -9.77 -5.12
N GLY A 75 -9.21 -8.78 -4.24
CA GLY A 75 -8.07 -8.09 -3.64
C GLY A 75 -8.48 -6.92 -2.77
N ARG A 76 -7.50 -6.08 -2.44
CA ARG A 76 -7.70 -4.82 -1.72
C ARG A 76 -7.00 -3.68 -2.42
N GLN A 77 -7.62 -2.52 -2.38
CA GLN A 77 -7.07 -1.27 -2.84
C GLN A 77 -6.64 -0.45 -1.63
N PHE A 78 -5.38 -0.02 -1.61
CA PHE A 78 -4.82 0.83 -0.57
C PHE A 78 -4.66 2.25 -1.13
N LYS A 79 -5.26 3.23 -0.46
CA LYS A 79 -5.25 4.64 -0.85
C LYS A 79 -4.41 5.43 0.14
N PHE A 80 -3.21 5.82 -0.27
CA PHE A 80 -2.27 6.58 0.56
C PHE A 80 -2.40 8.08 0.29
N GLU A 81 -2.32 8.89 1.34
CA GLU A 81 -2.17 10.35 1.20
C GLU A 81 -0.78 10.74 0.65
N ASP A 82 0.26 9.96 0.97
CA ASP A 82 1.65 10.24 0.61
C ASP A 82 2.17 9.27 -0.47
N VAL A 83 2.81 9.82 -1.50
CA VAL A 83 3.39 9.05 -2.62
C VAL A 83 4.56 8.18 -2.23
N VAL A 84 5.38 8.61 -1.27
CA VAL A 84 6.52 7.85 -0.77
C VAL A 84 6.01 6.61 -0.03
N ASP A 85 4.98 6.76 0.80
CA ASP A 85 4.35 5.65 1.52
C ASP A 85 3.76 4.62 0.55
N ALA A 86 3.04 5.08 -0.49
CA ALA A 86 2.51 4.21 -1.55
C ALA A 86 3.61 3.46 -2.30
N VAL A 87 4.72 4.13 -2.65
CA VAL A 87 5.84 3.50 -3.36
C VAL A 87 6.50 2.43 -2.49
N PHE A 88 6.74 2.70 -1.20
CA PHE A 88 7.32 1.70 -0.30
C PHE A 88 6.40 0.49 -0.09
N PHE A 89 5.10 0.74 0.05
CA PHE A 89 4.12 -0.33 0.15
C PHE A 89 4.13 -1.18 -1.12
N ASN A 90 4.06 -0.54 -2.29
CA ASN A 90 4.08 -1.22 -3.59
C ASN A 90 5.34 -2.08 -3.76
N LEU A 91 6.52 -1.54 -3.44
CA LEU A 91 7.79 -2.28 -3.51
C LEU A 91 7.85 -3.49 -2.58
N ARG A 92 7.17 -3.44 -1.43
CA ARG A 92 7.21 -4.50 -0.43
C ARG A 92 6.26 -5.66 -0.76
N TRP A 93 5.08 -5.39 -1.32
CA TRP A 93 4.08 -6.44 -1.58
C TRP A 93 3.67 -6.58 -3.04
N ALA A 94 3.38 -5.48 -3.74
CA ALA A 94 2.88 -5.54 -5.10
C ALA A 94 3.99 -5.65 -6.16
N GLY A 95 5.27 -5.58 -5.74
CA GLY A 95 6.44 -5.85 -6.58
C GLY A 95 6.72 -7.33 -6.87
N ASP A 96 5.98 -8.27 -6.26
CA ASP A 96 6.12 -9.71 -6.47
C ASP A 96 4.84 -10.27 -7.13
N ILE A 97 4.66 -10.00 -8.43
CA ILE A 97 3.80 -10.84 -9.27
C ILE A 97 4.58 -12.14 -9.49
N ARG A 98 4.25 -13.19 -8.72
CA ARG A 98 4.69 -14.56 -8.97
C ARG A 98 3.51 -15.43 -9.35
#